data_AF-A0ABD6WK50-F1
#
_entry.id   AF-A0ABD6WK50-F1
#
_cell.length_a   1.000
_cell.length_b   1.000
_cell.length_c   1.000
_cell.angle_alpha   90.00
_cell.angle_beta   90.00
_cell.angle_gamma   90.00
#
_symmetry.space_group_name_H-M   'P 1'
#
loop_
_entity.id
_entity.type
_entity.pdbx_description
1 polymer ?
#
loop_
_entity_poly.entity_id
_entity_poly.type
_entity_poly.pdbx_seq_one_letter_code
_entity_poly.pdbx_strand_id
1 'polypeptide(L)'
;MTEQPKADAVTIYLAAAAAYDEAVTAFLTAGATYTAALANFRVAMTVSPTLSCEKVNVIAQMLDKAGDRDAAGWWIHAHCAEEKREEFEAHMEFYLEDSSWL
;
A
#
# COMPACT_ATOMS: atom_id res chain seq x y z
N MET A 1 33.35 -23.79 -35.99
CA MET A 1 33.09 -23.90 -34.53
C MET A 1 33.07 -22.49 -33.93
N THR A 2 31.93 -21.81 -33.96
CA THR A 2 31.78 -20.45 -33.36
C THR A 2 30.40 -20.23 -32.70
N GLU A 3 29.56 -21.26 -32.60
CA GLU A 3 28.16 -21.14 -32.17
C GLU A 3 27.97 -21.31 -30.66
N GLN A 4 28.80 -22.12 -30.01
CA GLN A 4 28.66 -22.48 -28.59
C GLN A 4 28.80 -21.28 -27.63
N PRO A 5 29.78 -20.36 -27.80
CA PRO A 5 29.90 -19.19 -26.92
C PRO A 5 28.72 -18.22 -27.03
N LYS A 6 28.02 -18.19 -28.18
CA LYS A 6 26.83 -17.36 -28.39
C LYS A 6 25.60 -17.97 -27.71
N ALA A 7 25.46 -19.28 -27.74
CA ALA A 7 24.38 -19.99 -27.06
C ALA A 7 24.46 -19.83 -25.53
N ASP A 8 25.67 -19.90 -24.96
CA ASP A 8 25.88 -19.71 -23.52
C ASP A 8 25.53 -18.27 -23.09
N ALA A 9 25.95 -17.27 -23.87
CA ALA A 9 25.63 -15.86 -23.61
C ALA A 9 24.12 -15.56 -23.69
N VAL A 10 23.42 -16.12 -24.68
CA VAL A 10 21.95 -16.00 -24.80
C VAL A 10 21.26 -16.65 -23.60
N THR A 11 21.74 -17.82 -23.16
CA THR A 11 21.17 -18.53 -22.01
C THR A 11 21.32 -17.72 -20.72
N ILE A 12 22.51 -17.15 -20.48
CA ILE A 12 22.77 -16.29 -19.31
C ILE A 12 21.87 -15.05 -19.35
N TYR A 13 21.71 -14.42 -20.51
CA TYR A 13 20.84 -13.25 -20.66
C TYR A 13 19.37 -13.57 -20.34
N LEU A 14 18.84 -14.68 -20.86
CA LEU A 14 17.45 -15.09 -20.60
C LEU A 14 17.23 -15.44 -19.13
N ALA A 15 18.19 -16.10 -18.47
CA ALA A 15 18.10 -16.38 -17.04
C ALA A 15 18.12 -15.09 -16.20
N ALA A 16 18.94 -14.11 -16.57
CA ALA A 16 18.98 -12.81 -15.90
C ALA A 16 17.67 -12.01 -16.10
N ALA A 17 17.09 -12.06 -17.31
CA ALA A 17 15.80 -11.44 -17.59
C ALA A 17 14.67 -12.07 -16.76
N ALA A 18 14.62 -13.41 -16.69
CA ALA A 18 13.63 -14.11 -15.87
C ALA A 18 13.76 -13.75 -14.38
N ALA A 19 14.99 -13.72 -13.85
CA ALA A 19 15.25 -13.32 -12.47
C ALA A 19 14.85 -11.85 -12.19
N TYR A 20 15.01 -10.96 -13.18
CA TYR A 20 14.54 -9.57 -13.08
C TYR A 20 13.01 -9.49 -13.01
N ASP A 21 12.30 -10.22 -13.88
CA ASP A 21 10.84 -10.25 -13.89
C ASP A 21 10.27 -10.82 -12.58
N GLU A 22 10.90 -11.86 -12.01
CA GLU A 22 10.57 -12.40 -10.70
C GLU A 22 10.76 -11.35 -9.59
N ALA A 23 11.88 -10.63 -9.60
CA ALA A 23 12.16 -9.59 -8.62
C ALA A 23 11.15 -8.43 -8.71
N VAL A 24 10.79 -8.00 -9.91
CA VAL A 24 9.76 -6.96 -10.13
C VAL A 24 8.41 -7.45 -9.63
N THR A 25 8.03 -8.69 -9.93
CA THR A 25 6.77 -9.29 -9.47
C THR A 25 6.69 -9.35 -7.94
N ALA A 26 7.78 -9.78 -7.29
CA ALA A 26 7.88 -9.81 -5.84
C ALA A 26 7.76 -8.40 -5.22
N PHE A 27 8.44 -7.41 -5.81
CA PHE A 27 8.37 -6.01 -5.36
C PHE A 27 6.94 -5.45 -5.47
N LEU A 28 6.27 -5.65 -6.61
CA LEU A 28 4.89 -5.21 -6.80
C LEU A 28 3.93 -5.89 -5.83
N THR A 29 4.12 -7.18 -5.57
CA THR A 29 3.31 -7.93 -4.60
C THR A 29 3.50 -7.39 -3.17
N ALA A 30 4.75 -7.10 -2.79
CA ALA A 30 5.04 -6.48 -1.50
C ALA A 30 4.43 -5.08 -1.38
N GLY A 31 4.51 -4.28 -2.45
CA GLY A 31 3.87 -2.96 -2.53
C GLY A 31 2.35 -3.04 -2.34
N ALA A 32 1.68 -3.93 -3.08
CA ALA A 32 0.24 -4.15 -2.95
C ALA A 32 -0.17 -4.61 -1.55
N THR A 33 0.61 -5.52 -0.95
CA THR A 33 0.38 -6.01 0.42
C THR A 33 0.51 -4.88 1.44
N TYR A 34 1.54 -4.04 1.29
CA TYR A 34 1.77 -2.90 2.17
C TYR A 34 0.66 -1.85 2.06
N THR A 35 0.25 -1.51 0.84
CA THR A 35 -0.86 -0.58 0.62
C THR A 35 -2.17 -1.12 1.19
N ALA A 36 -2.48 -2.40 0.99
CA ALA A 36 -3.68 -3.03 1.55
C ALA A 36 -3.69 -3.00 3.10
N ALA A 37 -2.53 -3.17 3.74
CA ALA A 37 -2.41 -3.04 5.19
C ALA A 37 -2.68 -1.60 5.67
N LEU A 38 -2.21 -0.60 4.93
CA LEU A 38 -2.46 0.81 5.23
C LEU A 38 -3.88 1.26 4.89
N ALA A 39 -4.56 0.57 3.97
CA ALA A 39 -5.97 0.78 3.67
C ALA A 39 -6.91 0.25 4.77
N ASN A 40 -6.38 -0.28 5.88
CA ASN A 40 -7.19 -0.69 7.02
C ASN A 40 -7.51 0.49 7.95
N PHE A 41 -8.79 0.76 8.18
CA PHE A 41 -9.26 1.83 9.05
C PHE A 41 -8.68 1.79 10.46
N ARG A 42 -8.67 0.61 11.12
CA ARG A 42 -8.15 0.47 12.49
C ARG A 42 -6.66 0.78 12.58
N VAL A 43 -5.90 0.45 11.53
CA VAL A 43 -4.48 0.81 11.41
C VAL A 43 -4.33 2.33 11.35
N ALA A 44 -5.10 3.00 10.48
CA ALA A 44 -5.07 4.46 10.38
C ALA A 44 -5.38 5.13 11.74
N MET A 45 -6.45 4.70 12.41
CA MET A 45 -6.88 5.24 13.71
C MET A 45 -5.85 5.07 14.82
N THR A 46 -5.20 3.90 14.85
CA THR A 46 -4.23 3.57 15.91
C THR A 46 -2.90 4.27 15.66
N VAL A 47 -2.45 4.32 14.41
CA VAL A 47 -1.07 4.68 14.07
C VAL A 47 -0.93 6.15 13.68
N SER A 48 -1.83 6.71 12.86
CA SER A 48 -1.68 8.07 12.33
C SER A 48 -1.44 9.16 13.39
N PRO A 49 -2.04 9.10 14.59
CA PRO A 49 -1.84 10.13 15.62
C PRO A 49 -0.44 10.12 16.22
N THR A 50 0.28 9.00 16.11
CA THR A 50 1.65 8.86 16.61
C THR A 50 2.70 9.34 15.61
N LEU A 51 2.29 9.67 14.38
CA LEU A 51 3.17 10.07 13.29
C LEU A 51 3.22 11.60 13.15
N SER A 52 4.22 12.11 12.45
CA SER A 52 4.25 13.51 12.02
C SER A 52 3.32 13.74 10.83
N CYS A 53 2.87 14.99 10.63
CA CYS A 53 2.06 15.38 9.47
C CYS A 53 2.72 14.98 8.14
N GLU A 54 4.05 15.09 8.03
CA GLU A 54 4.81 14.69 6.83
C GLU A 54 4.62 13.20 6.51
N LYS A 55 4.75 12.33 7.51
CA LYS A 55 4.58 10.88 7.33
C LYS A 55 3.14 10.54 6.97
N VAL A 56 2.17 11.17 7.63
CA VAL A 56 0.74 10.98 7.32
C VAL A 56 0.44 11.42 5.89
N ASN A 57 0.97 12.56 5.44
CA ASN A 57 0.80 13.03 4.07
C ASN A 57 1.39 12.08 3.03
N VAL A 58 2.57 11.50 3.29
CA VAL A 58 3.16 10.49 2.39
C VAL A 58 2.26 9.26 2.29
N ILE A 59 1.75 8.75 3.41
CA ILE A 59 0.84 7.59 3.43
C ILE A 59 -0.46 7.91 2.68
N ALA A 60 -1.07 9.06 2.95
CA ALA A 60 -2.31 9.47 2.30
C ALA A 60 -2.12 9.65 0.78
N GLN A 61 -1.03 10.25 0.33
CA GLN A 61 -0.72 10.38 -1.10
C GLN A 61 -0.49 9.03 -1.77
N MET A 62 0.14 8.08 -1.07
CA MET A 62 0.35 6.74 -1.60
C MET A 62 -0.98 6.00 -1.78
N LEU A 63 -1.88 6.09 -0.79
CA LEU A 63 -3.22 5.49 -0.85
C LEU A 63 -4.08 6.14 -1.95
N ASP A 64 -4.08 7.46 -2.08
CA ASP A 64 -4.80 8.15 -3.17
C ASP A 64 -4.28 7.71 -4.56
N LYS A 65 -2.96 7.58 -4.72
CA LYS A 65 -2.36 7.05 -5.96
C LYS A 65 -2.69 5.59 -6.23
N ALA A 66 -2.95 4.80 -5.18
CA ALA A 66 -3.42 3.43 -5.30
C ALA A 66 -4.93 3.34 -5.61
N GLY A 67 -5.66 4.47 -5.54
CA GLY A 67 -7.11 4.53 -5.74
C GLY A 67 -7.93 4.44 -4.44
N ASP A 68 -7.27 4.26 -3.29
CA ASP A 68 -7.90 4.11 -1.97
C ASP A 68 -8.14 5.47 -1.30
N ARG A 69 -8.98 6.30 -1.92
CA ARG A 69 -9.24 7.68 -1.47
C ARG A 69 -9.84 7.78 -0.08
N ASP A 70 -10.74 6.86 0.27
CA ASP A 70 -11.36 6.85 1.59
C ASP A 70 -10.32 6.56 2.66
N ALA A 71 -9.45 5.56 2.42
CA ALA A 71 -8.34 5.27 3.32
C ALA A 71 -7.40 6.46 3.47
N ALA A 72 -7.04 7.14 2.38
CA ALA A 72 -6.25 8.37 2.45
C ALA A 72 -6.91 9.42 3.36
N GLY A 73 -8.23 9.58 3.26
CA GLY A 73 -9.04 10.44 4.12
C GLY A 73 -8.98 10.03 5.59
N TRP A 74 -9.07 8.73 5.90
CA TRP A 74 -8.98 8.23 7.27
C TRP A 74 -7.66 8.58 7.93
N TRP A 75 -6.53 8.41 7.21
CA TRP A 75 -5.21 8.75 7.73
C TRP A 75 -5.09 10.23 8.11
N ILE A 76 -5.56 11.13 7.23
CA ILE A 76 -5.54 12.57 7.49
C ILE A 76 -6.47 12.91 8.65
N HIS A 77 -7.70 12.43 8.62
CA HIS A 77 -8.71 12.79 9.61
C HIS A 77 -8.34 12.27 10.99
N ALA A 78 -7.96 11.00 11.12
CA ALA A 78 -7.54 10.40 12.38
C ALA A 78 -6.33 11.12 12.99
N HIS A 79 -5.41 11.62 12.15
CA HIS A 79 -4.26 12.37 12.62
C HIS A 79 -4.65 13.76 13.16
N CYS A 80 -5.64 14.41 12.56
CA CYS A 80 -6.10 15.74 12.97
C CYS A 80 -7.11 15.71 14.13
N ALA A 81 -7.84 14.61 14.33
CA ALA A 81 -9.03 14.56 15.18
C ALA A 81 -8.78 14.06 16.62
N GLU A 82 -7.65 14.42 17.25
CA GLU A 82 -7.33 13.92 18.60
C GLU A 82 -8.43 14.17 19.64
N GLU A 83 -9.11 15.32 19.59
CA GLU A 83 -10.17 15.70 20.54
C GLU A 83 -11.56 15.11 20.23
N LYS A 84 -11.76 14.50 19.04
CA LYS A 84 -13.04 13.93 18.59
C LYS A 84 -12.91 12.50 18.06
N ARG A 85 -11.88 11.80 18.52
CA ARG A 85 -11.54 10.46 18.02
C ARG A 85 -12.68 9.46 18.20
N GLU A 86 -13.32 9.45 19.37
CA GLU A 86 -14.42 8.51 19.67
C GLU A 86 -15.64 8.73 18.76
N GLU A 87 -16.01 9.99 18.50
CA GLU A 87 -17.10 10.32 17.57
C GLU A 87 -16.78 9.90 16.14
N PHE A 88 -15.53 10.08 15.70
CA PHE A 88 -15.08 9.66 14.38
C PHE A 88 -15.05 8.14 14.25
N GLU A 89 -14.57 7.42 15.27
CA GLU A 89 -14.56 5.97 15.31
C GLU A 89 -15.98 5.40 15.20
N ALA A 90 -16.93 5.92 15.98
CA ALA A 90 -18.32 5.48 15.94
C ALA A 90 -18.99 5.72 14.57
N HIS A 91 -18.75 6.88 13.94
CA HIS A 91 -19.27 7.13 12.59
C HIS A 91 -18.66 6.20 11.54
N MET A 92 -17.36 5.92 11.62
CA MET A 92 -16.66 5.09 10.65
C MET A 92 -16.96 3.60 10.82
N GLU A 93 -17.09 3.10 12.05
CA GLU A 93 -17.54 1.73 12.31
C GLU A 93 -18.94 1.49 11.73
N PHE A 94 -19.86 2.46 11.87
CA PHE A 94 -21.17 2.39 11.23
C PHE A 94 -21.05 2.22 9.70
N TYR A 95 -20.25 3.01 9.00
CA TYR A 95 -20.07 2.88 7.54
C TYR A 95 -19.43 1.55 7.13
N LEU A 96 -18.50 1.03 7.93
CA LEU A 96 -17.84 -0.25 7.64
C LEU A 96 -18.77 -1.45 7.88
N GLU A 97 -19.63 -1.40 8.91
CA GLU A 97 -20.65 -2.43 9.16
C GLU A 97 -21.79 -2.38 8.11
N ASP A 98 -22.20 -1.17 7.72
CA ASP A 98 -23.27 -0.94 6.74
C ASP A 98 -22.81 -1.17 5.29
N SER A 99 -21.51 -1.28 5.00
CA SER A 99 -21.03 -1.68 3.67
C SER A 99 -21.28 -3.16 3.31
N SER A 100 -21.99 -3.91 4.17
CA SER A 100 -22.36 -5.32 3.96
C SER A 100 -23.61 -5.56 3.10
N TRP A 101 -24.30 -4.52 2.63
CA TRP A 101 -25.46 -4.62 1.71
C TRP A 101 -25.23 -4.07 0.30
N LEU A 102 -23.99 -3.74 -0.06
CA LEU A 102 -23.53 -3.50 -1.45
C LEU A 102 -22.64 -4.68 -1.90
#